data_AF-A0A929X6H9-F1
#
_entry.id   AF-A0A929X6H9-F1
#
_cell.length_a   1.000
_cell.length_b   1.000
_cell.length_c   1.000
_cell.angle_alpha   90.00
_cell.angle_beta   90.00
_cell.angle_gamma   90.00
#
_symmetry.space_group_name_H-M   'P 1'
#
loop_
_entity.id
_entity.type
_entity.pdbx_description
1 polymer ?
#
loop_
_entity_poly.entity_id
_entity_poly.type
_entity_poly.pdbx_seq_one_letter_code
_entity_poly.pdbx_strand_id
1 'polypeptide(L)'
;MLSCVILGWNEDISEDEAFVNALGLADGFWEVYIKNAIAEVEGIEVVLDKVSSCKDCYLIFDKEMPYKKAFHLFDNKKIKYVIYKSRREGYEIRTVTDAWKFKDEIVLSKDINDSKKITGINKLTYVDNHGRLCCTETLDSAIQLVKYNEK
;
A
#
# COMPACT_ATOMS: atom_id res chain seq x y z
N MET A 1 4.00 36.12 -16.65
CA MET A 1 4.58 35.02 -17.44
C MET A 1 5.44 34.23 -16.47
N LEU A 2 5.04 33.03 -16.05
CA LEU A 2 5.95 32.17 -15.29
C LEU A 2 7.01 31.73 -16.29
N SER A 3 8.24 32.25 -16.20
CA SER A 3 9.32 31.76 -17.06
C SER A 3 9.69 30.35 -16.56
N CYS A 4 9.17 29.33 -17.24
CA CYS A 4 9.61 27.94 -17.06
C CYS A 4 11.04 27.70 -17.59
N VAL A 5 11.71 28.75 -18.06
CA VAL A 5 13.07 28.76 -18.58
C VAL A 5 14.00 29.21 -17.45
N ILE A 6 14.83 28.29 -16.97
CA ILE A 6 15.91 28.58 -16.01
C ILE A 6 17.19 28.66 -16.84
N LEU A 7 17.75 29.85 -16.98
CA LEU A 7 19.05 30.08 -17.62
C LEU A 7 20.06 30.49 -16.55
N GLY A 8 21.15 29.73 -16.46
CA GLY A 8 22.31 30.15 -15.68
C GLY A 8 22.99 31.35 -16.33
N TRP A 9 23.52 32.27 -15.52
CA TRP A 9 24.25 33.45 -16.02
C TRP A 9 25.52 33.11 -16.83
N ASN A 10 25.97 31.85 -16.74
CA ASN A 10 27.16 31.30 -17.36
C ASN A 10 26.85 30.21 -18.41
N GLU A 11 25.59 30.05 -18.80
CA GLU A 11 25.17 29.06 -19.79
C GLU A 11 25.09 29.70 -21.18
N ASP A 12 25.69 29.04 -22.18
CA ASP A 12 25.65 29.45 -23.57
C ASP A 12 24.57 28.65 -24.32
N ILE A 13 23.31 28.81 -23.89
CA ILE A 13 22.14 28.21 -24.55
C ILE A 13 21.13 29.30 -24.87
N SER A 14 20.42 29.17 -25.99
CA SER A 14 19.36 30.11 -26.34
C SER A 14 18.10 29.90 -25.48
N GLU A 15 17.29 30.95 -25.31
CA GLU A 15 16.01 30.85 -24.60
C GLU A 15 15.07 29.83 -25.27
N ASP A 16 15.04 29.78 -26.61
CA ASP A 16 14.25 28.81 -27.38
C ASP A 16 14.69 27.36 -27.11
N GLU A 17 15.99 27.11 -27.06
CA GLU A 17 16.54 25.79 -26.74
C GLU A 17 16.22 25.39 -25.29
N ALA A 18 16.36 26.31 -24.35
CA ALA A 18 15.98 26.09 -22.96
C ALA A 18 14.48 25.82 -22.79
N PHE A 19 13.64 26.49 -23.58
CA PHE A 19 12.20 26.25 -23.61
C PHE A 19 11.85 24.86 -24.16
N VAL A 20 12.47 24.44 -25.27
CA VAL A 20 12.30 23.09 -25.82
C VAL A 20 12.74 22.01 -24.83
N ASN A 21 13.85 22.23 -24.11
CA ASN A 21 14.32 21.33 -23.06
C ASN A 21 13.32 21.22 -21.90
N ALA A 22 12.74 22.35 -21.47
CA ALA A 22 11.72 22.38 -20.44
C ALA A 22 10.44 21.62 -20.87
N LEU A 23 10.03 21.74 -22.13
CA LEU A 23 8.92 20.96 -22.70
C LEU A 23 9.24 19.46 -22.68
N GLY A 24 10.44 19.05 -23.10
CA GLY A 24 10.84 17.64 -23.07
C GLY A 24 10.82 17.03 -21.66
N LEU A 25 11.21 17.80 -20.65
CA LEU A 25 11.10 17.38 -19.25
C LEU A 25 9.62 17.23 -18.83
N ALA A 26 8.77 18.19 -19.20
CA ALA A 26 7.34 18.16 -18.90
C ALA A 26 6.64 16.97 -19.56
N ASP A 27 6.96 16.68 -20.82
CA ASP A 27 6.44 15.52 -21.56
C ASP A 27 6.83 14.20 -20.88
N GLY A 28 8.09 14.06 -20.47
CA GLY A 28 8.56 12.89 -19.74
C GLY A 28 7.82 12.67 -18.42
N PHE A 29 7.55 13.75 -17.67
CA PHE A 29 6.74 13.68 -16.45
C PHE A 29 5.29 13.30 -16.76
N TRP A 30 4.70 13.90 -17.80
CA TRP A 30 3.32 13.65 -18.21
C TRP A 30 3.11 12.18 -18.59
N GLU A 31 4.02 11.58 -19.36
CA GLU A 31 3.94 10.17 -19.71
C GLU A 31 3.92 9.25 -18.48
N VAL A 32 4.82 9.48 -17.52
CA VAL A 32 4.88 8.70 -16.29
C VAL A 32 3.60 8.88 -15.48
N TYR A 33 3.08 10.11 -15.42
CA TYR A 33 1.83 10.40 -14.73
C TYR A 33 0.64 9.63 -15.32
N ILE A 34 0.47 9.66 -16.65
CA ILE A 34 -0.61 8.93 -17.33
C ILE A 34 -0.46 7.42 -17.16
N LYS A 35 0.76 6.88 -17.31
CA LYS A 35 1.03 5.44 -17.08
C LYS A 35 0.64 5.02 -15.65
N ASN A 36 0.97 5.83 -14.65
CA ASN A 36 0.60 5.56 -13.26
C ASN A 36 -0.91 5.64 -13.02
N ALA A 37 -1.60 6.62 -13.63
CA ALA A 37 -3.05 6.75 -13.52
C ALA A 37 -3.77 5.53 -14.12
N ILE A 38 -3.32 5.05 -15.28
CA ILE A 38 -3.86 3.83 -15.92
C ILE A 38 -3.62 2.61 -15.02
N ALA A 39 -2.38 2.40 -14.56
CA ALA A 39 -2.04 1.26 -13.71
C ALA A 39 -2.82 1.25 -12.39
N GLU A 40 -3.17 2.43 -11.86
CA GLU A 40 -4.01 2.55 -10.67
C GLU A 40 -5.44 2.09 -10.93
N VAL A 41 -6.05 2.50 -12.05
CA VAL A 41 -7.41 2.07 -12.44
C VAL A 41 -7.44 0.56 -12.65
N GLU A 42 -6.50 0.01 -13.42
CA GLU A 42 -6.36 -1.45 -13.61
C GLU A 42 -6.19 -2.18 -12.27
N GLY A 43 -5.39 -1.61 -11.36
CA GLY A 43 -5.20 -2.16 -10.03
C GLY A 43 -6.49 -2.17 -9.19
N ILE A 44 -7.32 -1.13 -9.31
CA ILE A 44 -8.62 -1.04 -8.62
C ILE A 44 -9.57 -2.12 -9.14
N GLU A 45 -9.65 -2.31 -10.46
CA GLU A 45 -10.49 -3.34 -11.09
C GLU A 45 -10.12 -4.74 -10.56
N VAL A 46 -8.84 -5.07 -10.53
CA VAL A 46 -8.35 -6.36 -9.98
C VAL A 46 -8.75 -6.56 -8.52
N VAL A 47 -8.73 -5.50 -7.69
CA VAL A 47 -9.18 -5.60 -6.29
C VAL A 47 -10.68 -5.90 -6.23
N LEU A 48 -11.49 -5.16 -6.99
CA LEU A 48 -12.95 -5.32 -6.98
C LEU A 48 -13.39 -6.71 -7.48
N ASP A 49 -12.75 -7.22 -8.53
CA ASP A 49 -13.00 -8.58 -9.02
C ASP A 49 -12.68 -9.63 -7.95
N LYS A 50 -11.56 -9.46 -7.24
CA LYS A 50 -11.16 -10.38 -6.18
C LYS A 50 -12.08 -10.29 -4.96
N VAL A 51 -12.60 -9.11 -4.66
CA VAL A 51 -13.62 -8.89 -3.62
C VAL A 51 -14.88 -9.71 -3.92
N SER A 52 -15.36 -9.67 -5.16
CA SER A 52 -16.63 -10.30 -5.55
C SER A 52 -16.62 -11.83 -5.37
N SER A 53 -15.45 -12.44 -5.56
CA SER A 53 -15.25 -13.89 -5.48
C SER A 53 -14.78 -14.38 -4.10
N CYS A 54 -14.38 -13.46 -3.22
CA CYS A 54 -13.78 -13.79 -1.93
C CYS A 54 -14.82 -14.28 -0.92
N LYS A 55 -14.54 -15.43 -0.29
CA LYS A 55 -15.38 -15.99 0.79
C LYS A 55 -14.94 -15.55 2.18
N ASP A 56 -13.65 -15.29 2.37
CA ASP A 56 -13.04 -14.88 3.63
C ASP A 56 -13.24 -13.39 3.94
N CYS A 57 -12.75 -12.94 5.10
CA CYS A 57 -12.70 -11.53 5.50
C CYS A 57 -11.38 -10.84 5.12
N TYR A 58 -10.53 -11.49 4.32
CA TYR A 58 -9.25 -10.95 3.88
C TYR A 58 -8.96 -11.30 2.42
N LEU A 59 -8.16 -10.46 1.76
CA LEU A 59 -7.66 -10.70 0.41
C LEU A 59 -6.15 -10.90 0.43
N ILE A 60 -5.63 -11.72 -0.48
CA ILE A 60 -4.19 -11.93 -0.65
C ILE A 60 -3.77 -11.41 -2.03
N PHE A 61 -2.69 -10.64 -2.10
CA PHE A 61 -2.10 -10.15 -3.34
C PHE A 61 -0.58 -10.41 -3.38
N ASP A 62 -0.04 -10.63 -4.58
CA ASP A 62 1.41 -10.87 -4.75
C ASP A 62 2.24 -9.57 -4.72
N LYS A 63 1.57 -8.43 -4.82
CA LYS A 63 2.14 -7.08 -4.79
C LYS A 63 1.19 -6.12 -4.09
N GLU A 64 1.69 -4.96 -3.68
CA GLU A 64 0.86 -3.90 -3.14
C GLU A 64 -0.12 -3.39 -4.22
N MET A 65 -1.40 -3.31 -3.85
CA MET A 65 -2.50 -2.93 -4.74
C MET A 65 -3.19 -1.65 -4.21
N PRO A 66 -3.88 -0.86 -5.06
CA PRO A 66 -4.58 0.37 -4.66
C PRO A 66 -5.92 0.08 -3.94
N TYR A 67 -5.92 -0.84 -2.96
CA TYR A 67 -7.13 -1.34 -2.32
C TYR A 67 -7.92 -0.24 -1.59
N LYS A 68 -7.25 0.73 -0.95
CA LYS A 68 -7.94 1.82 -0.22
C LYS A 68 -8.87 2.62 -1.15
N LYS A 69 -8.44 2.88 -2.38
CA LYS A 69 -9.26 3.57 -3.39
C LYS A 69 -10.42 2.68 -3.83
N ALA A 70 -10.15 1.39 -4.09
CA ALA A 70 -11.20 0.43 -4.45
C ALA A 70 -12.31 0.33 -3.38
N PHE A 71 -11.94 0.22 -2.11
CA PHE A 71 -12.89 0.14 -0.99
C PHE A 71 -13.56 1.47 -0.63
N HIS A 72 -13.05 2.61 -1.12
CA HIS A 72 -13.77 3.88 -1.03
C HIS A 72 -14.92 3.95 -2.05
N LEU A 73 -14.77 3.30 -3.21
CA LEU A 73 -15.76 3.29 -4.29
C LEU A 73 -16.87 2.24 -4.09
N PHE A 74 -16.66 1.26 -3.21
CA PHE A 74 -17.57 0.15 -3.00
C PHE A 74 -17.79 -0.12 -1.50
N ASP A 75 -19.04 -0.08 -1.03
CA ASP A 75 -19.39 -0.37 0.37
C ASP A 75 -19.21 -1.86 0.67
N ASN A 76 -18.03 -2.24 1.15
CA ASN A 76 -17.71 -3.59 1.59
C ASN A 76 -17.62 -3.67 3.11
N LYS A 77 -18.52 -4.44 3.72
CA LYS A 77 -18.50 -4.72 5.17
C LYS A 77 -17.88 -6.08 5.52
N LYS A 78 -17.55 -6.88 4.51
CA LYS A 78 -17.04 -8.25 4.64
C LYS A 78 -15.52 -8.31 4.71
N ILE A 79 -14.83 -7.60 3.82
CA ILE A 79 -13.36 -7.64 3.75
C ILE A 79 -12.78 -6.59 4.70
N LYS A 80 -12.00 -7.09 5.66
CA LYS A 80 -11.44 -6.33 6.77
C LYS A 80 -9.94 -6.12 6.62
N TYR A 81 -9.26 -7.08 5.99
CA TYR A 81 -7.81 -7.08 5.84
C TYR A 81 -7.38 -7.32 4.40
N VAL A 82 -6.21 -6.80 4.05
CA VAL A 82 -5.45 -7.19 2.88
C VAL A 82 -4.10 -7.71 3.32
N ILE A 83 -3.67 -8.82 2.72
CA ILE A 83 -2.36 -9.41 2.90
C ILE A 83 -1.64 -9.29 1.57
N TYR A 84 -0.42 -8.79 1.57
CA TYR A 84 0.40 -8.87 0.36
C TYR A 84 1.87 -9.08 0.69
N LYS A 85 2.59 -9.64 -0.29
CA LYS A 85 4.03 -9.83 -0.21
C LYS A 85 4.72 -8.46 -0.11
N SER A 86 5.49 -8.24 0.95
CA SER A 86 6.22 -6.98 1.13
C SER A 86 7.31 -6.85 0.07
N ARG A 87 7.64 -5.60 -0.31
CA ARG A 87 8.79 -5.30 -1.20
C ARG A 87 10.14 -5.61 -0.55
N ARG A 88 10.19 -5.66 0.79
CA ARG A 88 11.42 -5.97 1.55
C ARG A 88 11.53 -7.47 1.76
N GLU A 89 10.74 -8.01 2.68
CA GLU A 89 10.66 -9.44 2.99
C GLU A 89 9.36 -9.74 3.76
N GLY A 90 8.85 -10.96 3.62
CA GLY A 90 7.65 -11.40 4.33
C GLY A 90 6.35 -10.85 3.75
N TYR A 91 5.35 -10.72 4.62
CA TYR A 91 3.99 -10.34 4.28
C TYR A 91 3.50 -9.21 5.18
N GLU A 92 2.89 -8.21 4.58
CA GLU A 92 2.20 -7.13 5.27
C GLU A 92 0.72 -7.46 5.35
N ILE A 93 0.14 -7.28 6.54
CA ILE A 93 -1.30 -7.35 6.77
C ILE A 93 -1.77 -5.95 7.11
N ARG A 94 -2.60 -5.35 6.26
CA ARG A 94 -3.19 -4.04 6.49
C ARG A 94 -4.70 -4.14 6.67
N THR A 95 -5.24 -3.31 7.56
CA THR A 95 -6.68 -3.08 7.66
C THR A 95 -7.17 -2.31 6.43
N VAL A 96 -8.35 -2.66 5.94
CA VAL A 96 -8.94 -2.05 4.75
C VAL A 96 -9.45 -0.65 5.02
N THR A 97 -10.02 -0.42 6.21
CA THR A 97 -10.51 0.89 6.63
C THR A 97 -10.04 1.23 8.03
N ASP A 98 -9.96 2.52 8.32
CA ASP A 98 -9.44 3.07 9.58
C ASP A 98 -10.31 2.76 10.81
N ALA A 99 -11.52 2.24 10.60
CA ALA A 99 -12.43 1.79 11.67
C ALA A 99 -12.01 0.45 12.28
N TRP A 100 -11.15 -0.31 11.60
CA TRP A 100 -10.74 -1.65 12.00
C TRP A 100 -9.35 -1.56 12.60
N LYS A 101 -9.11 -2.37 13.62
CA LYS A 101 -7.80 -2.46 14.24
C LYS A 101 -7.49 -3.89 14.69
N PHE A 102 -6.20 -4.17 14.77
CA PHE A 102 -5.68 -5.30 15.51
C PHE A 102 -5.98 -5.15 17.01
N LYS A 103 -6.15 -6.27 17.71
CA LYS A 103 -6.49 -6.32 19.14
C LYS A 103 -5.48 -5.52 19.97
N ASP A 104 -6.01 -4.76 20.93
CA ASP A 104 -5.20 -3.84 21.74
C ASP A 104 -4.07 -4.54 22.50
N GLU A 105 -4.25 -5.80 22.89
CA GLU A 105 -3.22 -6.58 23.58
C GLU A 105 -1.93 -6.78 22.78
N ILE A 106 -1.99 -6.81 21.44
CA ILE A 106 -0.80 -6.89 20.59
C ILE A 106 -0.31 -5.51 20.14
N VAL A 107 -1.20 -4.52 20.04
CA VAL A 107 -0.89 -3.14 19.64
C VAL A 107 -0.22 -2.36 20.78
N LEU A 108 -0.66 -2.58 22.02
CA LEU A 108 -0.11 -1.93 23.21
C LEU A 108 1.14 -2.63 23.76
N SER A 109 1.51 -3.78 23.17
CA SER A 109 2.73 -4.48 23.54
C SER A 109 3.96 -3.66 23.16
N LYS A 110 4.89 -3.49 24.11
CA LYS A 110 6.14 -2.77 23.88
C LYS A 110 7.20 -3.61 23.18
N ASP A 111 7.12 -4.94 23.33
CA ASP A 111 8.03 -5.90 22.70
C ASP A 111 7.24 -6.83 21.78
N ILE A 112 7.74 -7.00 20.55
CA ILE A 112 7.18 -7.94 19.59
C ILE A 112 7.17 -9.38 20.13
N ASN A 113 8.14 -9.74 20.98
CA ASN A 113 8.20 -11.07 21.60
C ASN A 113 7.00 -11.33 22.51
N ASP A 114 6.45 -10.31 23.15
CA ASP A 114 5.24 -10.47 23.96
C ASP A 114 4.02 -10.65 23.06
N SER A 115 3.92 -9.92 21.95
CA SER A 115 2.88 -10.15 20.93
C SER A 115 2.96 -11.56 20.33
N LYS A 116 4.17 -12.10 20.11
CA LYS A 116 4.38 -13.49 19.70
C LYS A 116 3.85 -14.50 20.73
N LYS A 117 4.12 -14.28 22.02
CA LYS A 117 3.61 -15.16 23.10
C LYS A 117 2.09 -15.09 23.21
N ILE A 118 1.51 -13.90 23.15
CA ILE A 118 0.06 -13.67 23.25
C ILE A 118 -0.68 -14.37 22.10
N THR A 119 -0.17 -14.21 20.88
CA THR A 119 -0.81 -14.78 19.67
C THR A 119 -0.46 -16.24 19.42
N GLY A 120 0.68 -16.71 19.94
CA GLY A 120 1.31 -17.97 19.57
C GLY A 120 1.98 -17.96 18.19
N ILE A 121 2.14 -16.79 17.55
CA ILE A 121 2.63 -16.66 16.16
C ILE A 121 4.11 -16.21 16.20
N ASN A 122 5.02 -17.17 16.23
CA ASN A 122 6.47 -16.90 16.37
C ASN A 122 7.08 -16.07 15.22
N LYS A 123 6.46 -16.08 14.05
CA LYS A 123 6.91 -15.35 12.85
C LYS A 123 6.29 -13.97 12.67
N LEU A 124 5.63 -13.43 13.70
CA LEU A 124 5.18 -12.04 13.76
C LEU A 124 6.38 -11.11 13.94
N THR A 125 6.66 -10.23 12.99
CA THR A 125 7.88 -9.41 12.99
C THR A 125 7.63 -7.96 13.37
N TYR A 126 6.40 -7.47 13.16
CA TYR A 126 6.05 -6.09 13.45
C TYR A 126 4.56 -5.93 13.69
N VAL A 127 4.21 -5.02 14.60
CA VAL A 127 2.86 -4.52 14.85
C VAL A 127 2.98 -3.00 14.96
N ASP A 128 2.18 -2.25 14.22
CA ASP A 128 2.20 -0.80 14.33
C ASP A 128 1.37 -0.31 15.54
N ASN A 129 1.73 0.87 16.05
CA ASN A 129 1.14 1.44 17.27
C ASN A 129 -0.31 1.90 17.11
N HIS A 130 -0.83 2.03 15.89
CA HIS A 130 -2.23 2.32 15.60
C HIS A 130 -3.05 1.05 15.29
N GLY A 131 -2.40 -0.12 15.22
CA GLY A 131 -3.07 -1.40 14.99
C GLY A 131 -3.69 -1.54 13.60
N ARG A 132 -3.14 -0.89 12.58
CA ARG A 132 -3.62 -0.93 11.19
C ARG A 132 -2.74 -1.76 10.25
N LEU A 133 -1.55 -2.13 10.69
CA LEU A 133 -0.48 -2.81 9.95
C LEU A 133 0.25 -3.79 10.89
N CYS A 134 0.36 -5.03 10.45
CA CYS A 134 1.27 -6.02 11.01
C CYS A 134 2.14 -6.61 9.91
N CYS A 135 3.28 -7.18 10.27
CA CYS A 135 4.13 -7.91 9.34
C CYS A 135 4.46 -9.31 9.87
N THR A 136 4.54 -10.29 8.98
CA THR A 136 4.97 -11.66 9.30
C THR A 136 5.99 -12.15 8.27
N GLU A 137 6.80 -13.14 8.63
CA GLU A 137 7.76 -13.73 7.67
C GLU A 137 7.06 -14.60 6.62
N THR A 138 5.96 -15.26 6.98
CA THR A 138 5.23 -16.20 6.10
C THR A 138 3.76 -15.82 5.93
N LEU A 139 3.21 -16.24 4.79
CA LEU A 139 1.79 -16.08 4.48
C LEU A 139 0.90 -16.81 5.49
N ASP A 140 1.30 -18.03 5.90
CA ASP A 140 0.54 -18.80 6.89
C ASP A 140 0.42 -18.05 8.22
N SER A 141 1.50 -17.41 8.67
CA SER A 141 1.48 -16.60 9.89
C SER A 141 0.63 -15.33 9.71
N ALA A 142 0.61 -14.72 8.53
CA ALA A 142 -0.28 -13.60 8.23
C ALA A 142 -1.76 -14.03 8.34
N ILE A 143 -2.11 -15.17 7.77
CA ILE A 143 -3.47 -15.73 7.83
C ILE A 143 -3.84 -16.11 9.27
N GLN A 144 -2.91 -16.72 10.02
CA GLN A 144 -3.12 -17.02 11.44
C GLN A 144 -3.39 -15.76 12.26
N LEU A 145 -2.68 -14.66 11.98
CA LEU A 145 -2.87 -13.39 12.68
C LEU A 145 -4.25 -12.78 12.38
N VAL A 146 -4.68 -12.81 11.12
CA VAL A 146 -6.05 -12.39 10.76
C VAL A 146 -7.08 -13.22 11.52
N LYS A 147 -6.93 -14.55 11.53
CA LYS A 147 -7.83 -15.44 12.27
C LYS A 147 -7.81 -15.18 13.78
N TYR A 148 -6.65 -14.86 14.35
CA TYR A 148 -6.52 -14.48 15.75
C TYR A 148 -7.31 -13.21 16.07
N ASN A 149 -7.24 -12.22 15.19
CA ASN A 149 -7.90 -10.93 15.39
C ASN A 149 -9.43 -11.01 15.32
N GLU A 150 -9.94 -11.97 14.55
CA GLU A 150 -11.37 -12.18 14.32
C GLU A 150 -12.06 -13.13 15.33
N LYS A 151 -11.28 -13.80 16.19
CA LYS A 151 -11.80 -14.58 17.32
C LYS A 151 -12.27 -13.68 18.45
#